data_AF-A0A9X8H7S4-F1
#
_entry.id   AF-A0A9X8H7S4-F1
#
_cell.length_a   1.000
_cell.length_b   1.000
_cell.length_c   1.000
_cell.angle_alpha   90.00
_cell.angle_beta   90.00
_cell.angle_gamma   90.00
#
_symmetry.space_group_name_H-M   'P 1'
#
loop_
_entity.id
_entity.type
_entity.pdbx_description
1 polymer ?
#
loop_
_entity_poly.entity_id
_entity_poly.type
_entity_poly.pdbx_seq_one_letter_code
_entity_poly.pdbx_strand_id
1 'polypeptide(L)'
;MSVYQVATELGVARRTLRNWVTKRAQILAYRGNKKRMKLTPGGRPEVFPDPPGLLEFIHGLRDSERALTTIHMVTWVKRNQREWLVSYLVDKKPGCGYNSLLLLLQRFCKQKHSMRMTAVLTAKADGSKLPILFIMKGTPGGRIETSEFPTFPAGHSYAVQEKAWMDGRVWKSYLRTVLHDHIEEASVILVDNFDSHVSEASYKIINEEL
;
A
#
# COMPACT_ATOMS: atom_id res chain seq x y z
N MET A 1 -6.90 10.82 42.59
CA MET A 1 -6.80 9.35 42.49
C MET A 1 -5.33 8.97 42.41
N SER A 2 -4.85 8.02 43.21
CA SER A 2 -3.43 7.65 43.21
C SER A 2 -3.08 6.72 42.03
N VAL A 3 -1.81 6.72 41.58
CA VAL A 3 -1.32 5.80 40.53
C VAL A 3 -1.58 4.33 40.89
N TYR A 4 -1.64 4.02 42.18
CA TYR A 4 -1.98 2.69 42.68
C TYR A 4 -3.44 2.33 42.41
N GLN A 5 -4.38 3.20 42.78
CA GLN A 5 -5.81 2.99 42.57
C GLN A 5 -6.13 2.82 41.08
N VAL A 6 -5.57 3.70 40.25
CA VAL A 6 -5.74 3.65 38.78
C VAL A 6 -5.13 2.38 38.17
N ALA A 7 -3.99 1.90 38.67
CA ALA A 7 -3.36 0.67 38.17
C ALA A 7 -4.20 -0.57 38.45
N THR A 8 -4.77 -0.65 39.65
CA THR A 8 -5.64 -1.76 40.06
C THR A 8 -6.95 -1.76 39.28
N GLU A 9 -7.56 -0.60 39.09
CA GLU A 9 -8.82 -0.46 38.34
C GLU A 9 -8.67 -0.79 36.86
N LEU A 10 -7.55 -0.38 36.24
CA LEU A 10 -7.28 -0.63 34.81
C LEU A 10 -6.63 -1.99 34.53
N GLY A 11 -6.23 -2.76 35.56
CA GLY A 11 -5.49 -4.01 35.38
C GLY A 11 -4.11 -3.84 34.72
N VAL A 12 -3.51 -2.66 34.83
CA VAL A 12 -2.23 -2.32 34.18
C VAL A 12 -1.11 -2.23 35.22
N ALA A 13 0.06 -2.81 34.92
CA ALA A 13 1.21 -2.74 35.81
C ALA A 13 1.57 -1.29 36.18
N ARG A 14 1.78 -1.02 37.47
CA ARG A 14 2.13 0.32 38.02
C ARG A 14 3.30 0.99 37.28
N ARG A 15 4.29 0.21 36.85
CA ARG A 15 5.45 0.69 36.08
C ARG A 15 5.04 1.28 34.72
N THR A 16 4.04 0.69 34.06
CA THR A 16 3.51 1.17 32.78
C THR A 16 2.79 2.50 32.95
N LEU A 17 1.93 2.62 33.97
CA LEU A 17 1.25 3.88 34.31
C LEU A 17 2.23 5.00 34.65
N ARG A 18 3.26 4.71 35.44
CA ARG A 18 4.33 5.69 35.72
C ARG A 18 5.03 6.15 34.44
N ASN A 19 5.36 5.22 33.54
CA ASN A 19 5.98 5.54 32.25
C ASN A 19 5.06 6.42 31.37
N TRP A 20 3.74 6.16 31.37
CA TRP A 20 2.77 7.00 30.67
C TRP A 20 2.69 8.41 31.26
N VAL A 21 2.70 8.54 32.59
CA VAL A 21 2.73 9.84 33.27
C VAL A 21 4.01 10.60 32.92
N THR A 22 5.17 9.94 32.96
CA THR A 22 6.47 10.55 32.58
C THR A 22 6.48 11.01 31.13
N LYS A 23 5.85 10.25 30.22
CA LYS A 23 5.78 10.57 28.78
C LYS A 23 4.52 11.33 28.38
N ARG A 24 3.70 11.81 29.33
CA ARG A 24 2.37 12.39 29.09
C ARG A 24 2.39 13.48 28.03
N ALA A 25 3.31 14.43 28.13
CA ALA A 25 3.42 15.53 27.17
C ALA A 25 3.70 15.02 25.75
N GLN A 26 4.58 14.04 25.60
CA GLN A 26 4.91 13.44 24.30
C GLN A 26 3.75 12.61 23.72
N ILE A 27 3.02 11.88 24.58
CA ILE A 27 1.84 11.10 24.17
C ILE A 27 0.74 12.04 23.66
N LEU A 28 0.44 13.12 24.40
CA LEU A 28 -0.60 14.06 24.04
C LEU A 28 -0.23 14.92 22.82
N ALA A 29 1.06 15.22 22.64
CA ALA A 29 1.55 15.99 21.49
C ALA A 29 1.77 15.15 20.22
N TYR A 30 1.58 13.82 20.26
CA TYR A 30 1.88 12.95 19.11
C TYR A 30 0.86 13.14 17.97
N ARG A 31 1.33 13.67 16.83
CA ARG A 31 0.54 13.85 15.60
C ARG A 31 0.74 12.73 14.56
N GLY A 32 1.47 11.68 14.88
CA GLY A 32 1.74 10.57 13.95
C GLY A 32 0.60 9.55 13.84
N ASN A 33 0.81 8.49 13.06
CA ASN A 33 -0.19 7.42 12.89
C ASN A 33 -0.53 6.76 14.23
N LYS A 34 -1.81 6.87 14.65
CA LYS A 34 -2.34 6.35 15.92
C LYS A 34 -2.42 4.81 15.98
N LYS A 35 -2.31 4.11 14.84
CA LYS A 35 -2.17 2.64 14.80
C LYS A 35 -0.78 2.17 15.23
N ARG A 36 0.19 3.08 15.39
CA ARG A 36 1.57 2.76 15.78
C ARG A 36 1.68 2.70 17.31
N MET A 37 2.04 1.53 17.82
CA MET A 37 2.09 1.27 19.28
C MET A 37 3.26 1.95 20.03
N LYS A 38 4.16 2.67 19.34
CA LYS A 38 5.33 3.33 19.95
C LYS A 38 5.46 4.77 19.46
N LEU A 39 5.73 5.71 20.39
CA LEU A 39 5.95 7.15 20.11
C LEU A 39 7.16 7.38 19.22
N THR A 40 8.24 6.63 19.46
CA THR A 40 9.40 6.53 18.58
C THR A 40 9.48 5.09 18.05
N PRO A 41 9.84 4.90 16.77
CA PRO A 41 10.13 3.56 16.26
C PRO A 41 11.15 2.87 17.17
N GLY A 42 10.81 1.70 17.70
CA GLY A 42 11.77 0.93 18.48
C GLY A 42 12.73 0.19 17.57
N GLY A 43 14.04 0.36 17.80
CA GLY A 43 15.12 -0.28 17.04
C GLY A 43 15.70 0.62 15.95
N ARG A 44 17.01 0.47 15.67
CA ARG A 44 17.60 1.05 14.46
C ARG A 44 16.88 0.44 13.25
N PRO A 45 16.42 1.24 12.28
CA PRO A 45 16.00 0.70 10.99
C PRO A 45 17.17 -0.12 10.44
N GLU A 46 16.93 -1.39 10.12
CA GLU A 46 17.90 -2.15 9.34
C GLU A 46 17.89 -1.56 7.93
N VAL A 47 19.00 -0.93 7.54
CA VAL A 47 19.15 -0.27 6.25
C VAL A 47 20.00 -1.16 5.36
N PHE A 48 19.49 -1.42 4.16
CA PHE A 48 20.22 -2.12 3.12
C PHE A 48 21.34 -1.22 2.58
N PRO A 49 22.57 -1.72 2.33
CA PRO A 49 23.75 -0.89 2.04
C PRO A 49 23.69 -0.21 0.68
N ASP A 50 23.03 -0.83 -0.31
CA ASP A 50 22.90 -0.31 -1.68
C ASP A 50 21.46 -0.36 -2.20
N PRO A 51 20.58 0.53 -1.72
CA PRO A 51 19.22 0.65 -2.23
C PRO A 51 19.15 0.89 -3.75
N PRO A 52 19.95 1.79 -4.36
CA PRO A 52 19.90 2.02 -5.81
C PRO A 52 20.24 0.77 -6.63
N GLY A 53 21.32 0.06 -6.33
CA GLY A 53 21.72 -1.12 -7.11
C GLY A 53 20.69 -2.25 -7.05
N LEU A 54 20.07 -2.46 -5.88
CA LEU A 54 18.98 -3.45 -5.76
C LEU A 54 17.72 -3.01 -6.51
N LEU A 55 17.40 -1.71 -6.54
CA LEU A 55 16.28 -1.16 -7.31
C LEU A 55 16.49 -1.36 -8.81
N GLU A 56 17.67 -1.05 -9.33
CA GLU A 56 18.02 -1.23 -10.75
C GLU A 56 17.89 -2.69 -11.17
N PHE A 57 18.41 -3.62 -10.36
CA PHE A 57 18.24 -5.06 -10.60
C PHE A 57 16.77 -5.48 -10.65
N ILE A 58 15.95 -4.96 -9.74
CA ILE A 58 14.52 -5.28 -9.70
C ILE A 58 13.79 -4.69 -10.91
N HIS A 59 14.12 -3.47 -11.33
CA HIS A 59 13.58 -2.87 -12.54
C HIS A 59 13.96 -3.68 -13.78
N GLY A 60 15.23 -4.03 -13.96
CA GLY A 60 15.67 -4.85 -15.10
C GLY A 60 14.96 -6.20 -15.19
N LEU A 61 14.68 -6.86 -14.05
CA LEU A 61 13.88 -8.10 -14.06
C LEU A 61 12.45 -7.85 -14.53
N ARG A 62 11.81 -6.75 -14.10
CA ARG A 62 10.45 -6.39 -14.49
C ARG A 62 10.35 -5.96 -15.95
N ASP A 63 11.31 -5.18 -16.42
CA ASP A 63 11.39 -4.72 -17.81
C ASP A 63 11.60 -5.91 -18.77
N SER A 64 12.24 -6.98 -18.28
CA SER A 64 12.34 -8.27 -18.98
C SER A 64 11.13 -9.21 -18.79
N GLU A 65 10.06 -8.74 -18.17
CA GLU A 65 8.84 -9.51 -17.84
C GLU A 65 9.08 -10.77 -16.98
N ARG A 66 10.19 -10.82 -16.23
CA ARG A 66 10.53 -11.96 -15.38
C ARG A 66 9.95 -11.80 -13.98
N ALA A 67 9.45 -12.91 -13.43
CA ALA A 67 8.96 -12.94 -12.06
C ALA A 67 10.06 -12.56 -11.05
N LEU A 68 9.81 -11.56 -10.20
CA LEU A 68 10.67 -11.22 -9.08
C LEU A 68 10.32 -12.07 -7.86
N THR A 69 11.28 -12.85 -7.36
CA THR A 69 11.15 -13.61 -6.11
C THR A 69 12.16 -13.15 -5.07
N THR A 70 11.93 -13.51 -3.80
CA THR A 70 12.90 -13.24 -2.73
C THR A 70 14.26 -13.90 -2.99
N ILE A 71 14.28 -15.02 -3.72
CA ILE A 71 15.50 -15.73 -4.10
C ILE A 71 16.36 -14.90 -5.06
N HIS A 72 15.75 -14.23 -6.05
CA HIS A 72 16.47 -13.35 -6.98
C HIS A 72 17.19 -12.23 -6.22
N MET A 73 16.49 -11.60 -5.27
CA MET A 73 17.08 -10.56 -4.43
C MET A 73 18.20 -11.10 -3.54
N VAL A 74 18.01 -12.24 -2.87
CA VAL A 74 19.08 -12.84 -2.05
C VAL A 74 20.29 -13.19 -2.90
N THR A 75 20.09 -13.68 -4.11
CA THR A 75 21.18 -14.00 -5.05
C THR A 75 21.95 -12.75 -5.42
N TRP A 76 21.24 -11.65 -5.70
CA TRP A 76 21.87 -10.36 -5.97
C TRP A 76 22.68 -9.86 -4.76
N VAL A 77 22.12 -9.94 -3.54
CA VAL A 77 22.83 -9.55 -2.30
C VAL A 77 24.09 -10.39 -2.10
N LYS A 78 24.01 -11.70 -2.29
CA LYS A 78 25.16 -12.62 -2.17
C LYS A 78 26.28 -12.27 -3.15
N ARG A 79 25.93 -11.80 -4.35
CA ARG A 79 26.87 -11.47 -5.42
C ARG A 79 27.50 -10.09 -5.25
N ASN A 80 26.70 -9.09 -4.87
CA ASN A 80 27.11 -7.69 -4.91
C ASN A 80 27.41 -7.10 -3.52
N GLN A 81 26.91 -7.70 -2.44
CA GLN A 81 26.97 -7.15 -1.08
C GLN A 81 27.41 -8.22 -0.06
N ARG A 82 28.39 -9.07 -0.44
CA ARG A 82 28.82 -10.24 0.34
C ARG A 82 29.40 -9.87 1.70
N GLU A 83 30.28 -8.88 1.77
CA GLU A 83 30.92 -8.45 3.02
C GLU A 83 29.88 -7.94 4.02
N TRP A 84 28.97 -7.09 3.52
CA TRP A 84 27.83 -6.63 4.31
C TRP A 84 26.94 -7.78 4.76
N LEU A 85 26.63 -8.75 3.88
CA LEU A 85 25.81 -9.91 4.24
C LEU A 85 26.45 -10.74 5.36
N VAL A 86 27.77 -10.96 5.30
CA VAL A 86 28.51 -11.69 6.35
C VAL A 86 28.42 -10.93 7.67
N SER A 87 28.74 -9.64 7.68
CA SER A 87 28.62 -8.79 8.88
C SER A 87 27.18 -8.77 9.43
N TYR A 88 26.19 -8.63 8.55
CA TYR A 88 24.78 -8.59 8.91
C TYR A 88 24.33 -9.88 9.62
N LEU A 89 24.82 -11.04 9.20
CA LEU A 89 24.44 -12.33 9.76
C LEU A 89 25.10 -12.63 11.11
N VAL A 90 26.32 -12.12 11.35
CA VAL A 90 27.05 -12.30 12.63
C VAL A 90 26.27 -11.70 13.79
N ASP A 91 25.62 -10.56 13.59
CA ASP A 91 24.85 -9.87 14.64
C ASP A 91 23.48 -10.52 14.93
N LYS A 92 23.10 -11.56 14.18
CA LYS A 92 21.78 -12.20 14.33
C LYS A 92 21.84 -13.40 15.25
N LYS A 93 20.73 -13.62 15.96
CA LYS A 93 20.53 -14.85 16.74
C LYS A 93 20.76 -16.08 15.82
N PRO A 94 21.51 -17.10 16.29
CA PRO A 94 21.72 -18.34 15.54
C PRO A 94 20.40 -18.93 15.04
N GLY A 95 20.37 -19.36 13.78
CA GLY A 95 19.18 -19.91 13.12
C GLY A 95 18.16 -18.88 12.62
N CYS A 96 18.29 -17.58 12.97
CA CYS A 96 17.34 -16.55 12.55
C CYS A 96 17.85 -15.65 11.41
N GLY A 97 19.17 -15.64 11.12
CA GLY A 97 19.78 -14.63 10.25
C GLY A 97 19.19 -14.57 8.83
N TYR A 98 18.95 -15.73 8.21
CA TYR A 98 18.37 -15.77 6.87
C TYR A 98 16.91 -15.28 6.84
N ASN A 99 16.12 -15.65 7.85
CA ASN A 99 14.75 -15.15 8.00
C ASN A 99 14.73 -13.63 8.19
N SER A 100 15.66 -13.08 8.97
CA SER A 100 15.84 -11.63 9.11
C SER A 100 16.17 -10.95 7.77
N LEU A 101 17.07 -11.54 6.98
CA LEU A 101 17.40 -11.05 5.63
C LEU A 101 16.18 -11.06 4.70
N LEU A 102 15.42 -12.15 4.66
CA LEU A 102 14.21 -12.25 3.84
C LEU A 102 13.20 -11.15 4.23
N LEU A 103 12.99 -10.94 5.53
CA LEU A 103 12.09 -9.89 6.03
C LEU A 103 12.59 -8.49 5.65
N LEU A 104 13.90 -8.25 5.71
CA LEU A 104 14.50 -6.98 5.30
C LEU A 104 14.25 -6.70 3.81
N LEU A 105 14.51 -7.68 2.94
CA LEU A 105 14.29 -7.55 1.49
C LEU A 105 12.81 -7.40 1.12
N GLN A 106 11.91 -8.11 1.82
CA GLN A 106 10.47 -7.94 1.64
C GLN A 106 10.00 -6.55 2.07
N ARG A 107 10.51 -6.02 3.18
CA ARG A 107 10.22 -4.66 3.64
C ARG A 107 10.75 -3.63 2.66
N PHE A 108 11.97 -3.83 2.14
CA PHE A 108 12.55 -3.00 1.08
C PHE A 108 11.62 -2.94 -0.12
N CYS A 109 11.18 -4.09 -0.65
CA CYS A 109 10.24 -4.14 -1.77
C CYS A 109 8.90 -3.48 -1.47
N LYS A 110 8.34 -3.71 -0.27
CA LYS A 110 7.08 -3.06 0.13
C LYS A 110 7.21 -1.54 0.24
N GLN A 111 8.36 -1.02 0.63
CA GLN A 111 8.59 0.42 0.77
C GLN A 111 8.99 1.09 -0.54
N LYS A 112 9.78 0.41 -1.39
CA LYS A 112 10.42 1.00 -2.58
C LYS A 112 9.81 0.57 -3.91
N HIS A 113 9.14 -0.58 -3.97
CA HIS A 113 8.55 -1.12 -5.20
C HIS A 113 7.03 -1.24 -5.16
N SER A 114 6.38 -0.65 -4.17
CA SER A 114 4.93 -0.68 -4.02
C SER A 114 4.24 0.46 -4.78
N MET A 115 4.66 0.75 -6.00
CA MET A 115 3.85 1.53 -6.94
C MET A 115 2.95 0.57 -7.72
N ARG A 116 2.08 -0.16 -7.00
CA ARG A 116 1.04 -0.93 -7.67
C ARG A 116 0.05 0.08 -8.25
N MET A 117 -0.18 -0.01 -9.55
CA MET A 117 -1.21 0.74 -10.26
C MET A 117 -2.07 -0.29 -10.99
N THR A 118 -3.38 -0.09 -11.00
CA THR A 118 -4.32 -0.89 -11.79
C THR A 118 -4.92 0.01 -12.85
N ALA A 119 -4.93 -0.42 -14.10
CA ALA A 119 -5.62 0.27 -15.19
C ALA A 119 -6.89 -0.51 -15.53
N VAL A 120 -8.02 0.18 -15.58
CA VAL A 120 -9.32 -0.36 -15.97
C VAL A 120 -9.57 0.10 -17.39
N LEU A 121 -9.67 -0.87 -18.30
CA LEU A 121 -9.92 -0.63 -19.71
C LEU A 121 -11.36 -0.99 -20.01
N THR A 122 -12.05 -0.14 -20.77
CA THR A 122 -13.40 -0.41 -21.24
C THR A 122 -13.50 -0.09 -22.71
N ALA A 123 -14.16 -0.97 -23.44
CA ALA A 123 -14.41 -0.84 -24.86
C ALA A 123 -15.89 -1.09 -25.12
N LYS A 124 -16.47 -0.33 -26.06
CA LYS A 124 -17.82 -0.58 -26.57
C LYS A 124 -17.76 -1.62 -27.70
N ALA A 125 -18.92 -2.17 -28.04
CA ALA A 125 -19.06 -3.14 -29.13
C ALA A 125 -18.65 -2.58 -30.51
N ASP A 126 -18.75 -1.27 -30.70
CA ASP A 126 -18.28 -0.55 -31.91
C ASP A 126 -16.75 -0.42 -32.00
N GLY A 127 -16.01 -0.90 -31.01
CA GLY A 127 -14.55 -0.85 -30.93
C GLY A 127 -13.98 0.45 -30.34
N SER A 128 -14.82 1.43 -30.02
CA SER A 128 -14.38 2.63 -29.31
C SER A 128 -13.95 2.30 -27.88
N LYS A 129 -12.94 3.02 -27.40
CA LYS A 129 -12.37 2.84 -26.06
C LYS A 129 -12.77 4.02 -25.20
N LEU A 130 -13.24 3.72 -23.98
CA LEU A 130 -13.56 4.73 -22.99
C LEU A 130 -12.29 5.26 -22.30
N PRO A 131 -12.37 6.41 -21.62
CA PRO A 131 -11.31 6.90 -20.74
C PRO A 131 -10.81 5.81 -19.79
N ILE A 132 -9.48 5.63 -19.73
CA ILE A 132 -8.87 4.66 -18.82
C ILE A 132 -9.02 5.17 -17.39
N LEU A 133 -9.45 4.29 -16.47
CA LEU A 133 -9.38 4.58 -15.04
C LEU A 133 -8.10 3.99 -14.45
N PHE A 134 -7.21 4.86 -13.95
CA PHE A 134 -6.01 4.48 -13.23
C PHE A 134 -6.25 4.51 -11.71
N ILE A 135 -6.01 3.38 -11.06
CA ILE A 135 -6.10 3.22 -9.61
C ILE A 135 -4.69 3.21 -9.03
N MET A 136 -4.30 4.32 -8.41
CA MET A 136 -3.00 4.53 -7.79
C MET A 136 -2.98 3.98 -6.37
N LYS A 137 -1.88 3.30 -5.99
CA LYS A 137 -1.72 2.86 -4.61
C LYS A 137 -1.40 4.06 -3.71
N GLY A 138 -2.27 4.34 -2.76
CA GLY A 138 -2.06 5.42 -1.82
C GLY A 138 -3.21 5.55 -0.82
N THR A 139 -3.19 6.62 -0.04
CA THR A 139 -4.29 6.94 0.87
C THR A 139 -5.32 7.80 0.14
N PRO A 140 -6.59 7.39 0.05
CA PRO A 140 -7.69 8.25 -0.40
C PRO A 140 -7.66 9.64 0.26
N GLY A 141 -7.83 10.70 -0.52
CA GLY A 141 -7.72 12.09 -0.07
C GLY A 141 -6.30 12.52 0.34
N GLY A 142 -5.30 11.67 0.10
CA GLY A 142 -3.90 11.93 0.41
C GLY A 142 -3.22 12.82 -0.62
N ARG A 143 -1.88 12.89 -0.52
CA ARG A 143 -1.04 13.75 -1.38
C ARG A 143 -1.21 13.48 -2.88
N ILE A 144 -1.33 12.21 -3.28
CA ILE A 144 -1.47 11.83 -4.69
C ILE A 144 -2.74 12.47 -5.29
N GLU A 145 -3.87 12.28 -4.61
CA GLU A 145 -5.18 12.79 -5.08
C GLU A 145 -5.24 14.33 -5.05
N THR A 146 -4.67 14.95 -4.02
CA THR A 146 -4.78 16.41 -3.81
C THR A 146 -3.74 17.23 -4.56
N SER A 147 -2.55 16.69 -4.80
CA SER A 147 -1.41 17.46 -5.33
C SER A 147 -0.88 16.94 -6.68
N GLU A 148 -1.07 15.67 -6.99
CA GLU A 148 -0.47 15.05 -8.19
C GLU A 148 -1.50 14.82 -9.30
N PHE A 149 -2.76 14.51 -8.98
CA PHE A 149 -3.80 14.35 -10.02
C PHE A 149 -3.96 15.54 -10.97
N PRO A 150 -3.86 16.82 -10.54
CA PRO A 150 -3.92 17.95 -11.46
C PRO A 150 -2.77 18.00 -12.49
N THR A 151 -1.68 17.27 -12.25
CA THR A 151 -0.54 17.20 -13.18
C THR A 151 -0.59 15.99 -14.12
N PHE A 152 -1.55 15.08 -13.91
CA PHE A 152 -1.70 13.90 -14.74
C PHE A 152 -2.37 14.23 -16.09
N PRO A 153 -2.14 13.42 -17.14
CA PRO A 153 -2.75 13.64 -18.43
C PRO A 153 -4.28 13.75 -18.37
N ALA A 154 -4.84 14.76 -19.04
CA ALA A 154 -6.29 14.92 -19.18
C ALA A 154 -6.89 13.81 -20.08
N GLY A 155 -8.20 13.60 -19.99
CA GLY A 155 -8.93 12.60 -20.79
C GLY A 155 -8.96 11.19 -20.19
N HIS A 156 -8.45 11.03 -18.98
CA HIS A 156 -8.48 9.80 -18.20
C HIS A 156 -8.96 10.08 -16.78
N SER A 157 -9.40 9.02 -16.10
CA SER A 157 -9.88 9.09 -14.72
C SER A 157 -8.85 8.51 -13.77
N TYR A 158 -8.77 9.09 -12.57
CA TYR A 158 -7.78 8.71 -11.58
C TYR A 158 -8.44 8.50 -10.22
N ALA A 159 -8.06 7.43 -9.53
CA ALA A 159 -8.52 7.14 -8.17
C ALA A 159 -7.35 6.66 -7.31
N VAL A 160 -7.36 7.01 -6.02
CA VAL A 160 -6.36 6.51 -5.06
C VAL A 160 -6.98 5.46 -4.16
N GLN A 161 -6.33 4.30 -4.00
CA GLN A 161 -6.81 3.21 -3.15
C GLN A 161 -5.64 2.54 -2.41
N GLU A 162 -5.85 2.11 -1.15
CA GLU A 162 -4.76 1.65 -0.26
C GLU A 162 -3.89 0.52 -0.82
N LYS A 163 -4.48 -0.30 -1.68
CA LYS A 163 -3.87 -1.49 -2.28
C LYS A 163 -3.93 -1.45 -3.82
N ALA A 164 -4.41 -0.35 -4.42
CA ALA A 164 -4.62 -0.19 -5.85
C ALA A 164 -5.45 -1.31 -6.50
N TRP A 165 -6.62 -1.62 -5.94
CA TRP A 165 -7.60 -2.52 -6.57
C TRP A 165 -8.96 -1.84 -6.68
N MET A 166 -9.82 -2.40 -7.52
CA MET A 166 -11.18 -1.94 -7.77
C MET A 166 -12.11 -2.26 -6.60
N ASP A 167 -12.19 -1.40 -5.60
CA ASP A 167 -13.18 -1.56 -4.54
C ASP A 167 -14.53 -0.95 -4.92
N GLY A 168 -15.56 -1.20 -4.10
CA GLY A 168 -16.91 -0.67 -4.34
C GLY A 168 -16.95 0.85 -4.43
N ARG A 169 -16.05 1.59 -3.77
CA ARG A 169 -16.02 3.06 -3.87
C ARG A 169 -15.47 3.49 -5.23
N VAL A 170 -14.36 2.89 -5.66
CA VAL A 170 -13.77 3.17 -6.97
C VAL A 170 -14.73 2.78 -8.10
N TRP A 171 -15.39 1.62 -7.99
CA TRP A 171 -16.37 1.15 -8.98
C TRP A 171 -17.55 2.10 -9.12
N LYS A 172 -18.16 2.54 -8.00
CA LYS A 172 -19.25 3.53 -8.03
C LYS A 172 -18.83 4.85 -8.67
N SER A 173 -17.60 5.30 -8.39
CA SER A 173 -17.04 6.49 -9.04
C SER A 173 -16.95 6.26 -10.54
N TYR A 174 -16.41 5.11 -10.97
CA TYR A 174 -16.28 4.78 -12.38
C TYR A 174 -17.63 4.79 -13.12
N LEU A 175 -18.64 4.13 -12.55
CA LEU A 175 -19.99 4.09 -13.12
C LEU A 175 -20.55 5.49 -13.35
N ARG A 176 -20.45 6.38 -12.35
CA ARG A 176 -21.06 7.71 -12.39
C ARG A 176 -20.27 8.77 -13.14
N THR A 177 -18.95 8.61 -13.26
CA THR A 177 -18.06 9.66 -13.80
C THR A 177 -17.44 9.31 -15.14
N VAL A 178 -17.43 8.03 -15.50
CA VAL A 178 -16.89 7.57 -16.78
C VAL A 178 -17.97 6.89 -17.58
N LEU A 179 -18.63 5.88 -17.01
CA LEU A 179 -19.54 5.07 -17.79
C LEU A 179 -20.85 5.80 -18.12
N HIS A 180 -21.42 6.55 -17.17
CA HIS A 180 -22.64 7.34 -17.33
C HIS A 180 -22.61 8.22 -18.59
N ASP A 181 -21.52 8.94 -18.82
CA ASP A 181 -21.41 9.88 -19.93
C ASP A 181 -21.22 9.19 -21.31
N HIS A 182 -21.09 7.86 -21.33
CA HIS A 182 -20.83 7.06 -22.53
C HIS A 182 -21.88 5.96 -22.77
N ILE A 183 -22.96 5.90 -21.96
CA ILE A 183 -24.12 5.07 -22.21
C ILE A 183 -25.18 5.94 -22.90
N GLU A 184 -25.54 5.59 -24.13
CA GLU A 184 -26.49 6.35 -24.95
C GLU A 184 -27.86 5.65 -25.05
N GLU A 185 -27.88 4.32 -24.93
CA GLU A 185 -29.06 3.48 -25.13
C GLU A 185 -29.04 2.28 -24.17
N ALA A 186 -30.12 1.49 -24.19
CA ALA A 186 -30.21 0.23 -23.46
C ALA A 186 -29.00 -0.68 -23.77
N SER A 187 -28.08 -0.78 -22.81
CA SER A 187 -26.77 -1.37 -22.99
C SER A 187 -26.56 -2.55 -22.06
N VAL A 188 -25.69 -3.48 -22.46
CA VAL A 188 -25.25 -4.61 -21.63
C VAL A 188 -23.82 -4.36 -21.17
N ILE A 189 -23.61 -4.36 -19.85
CA ILE A 189 -22.28 -4.23 -19.24
C ILE A 189 -21.74 -5.63 -18.96
N LEU A 190 -20.64 -6.00 -19.63
CA LEU A 190 -19.92 -7.24 -19.37
C LEU A 190 -18.73 -6.95 -18.45
N VAL A 191 -18.77 -7.51 -17.24
CA VAL A 191 -17.75 -7.37 -16.20
C VAL A 191 -17.43 -8.74 -15.60
N ASP A 192 -16.24 -8.86 -15.00
CA ASP A 192 -15.89 -10.06 -14.24
C ASP A 192 -16.69 -10.16 -12.93
N ASN A 193 -16.62 -11.33 -12.27
CA ASN A 193 -17.38 -11.62 -11.06
C ASN A 193 -16.72 -11.05 -9.79
N PHE A 194 -16.19 -9.83 -9.86
CA PHE A 194 -15.56 -9.18 -8.72
C PHE A 194 -16.61 -8.63 -7.75
N ASP A 195 -16.39 -8.75 -6.43
CA ASP A 195 -17.39 -8.42 -5.41
C ASP A 195 -17.99 -7.02 -5.55
N SER A 196 -17.22 -6.03 -6.03
CA SER A 196 -17.73 -4.67 -6.24
C SER A 196 -18.67 -4.59 -7.44
N HIS A 197 -18.43 -5.36 -8.50
CA HIS A 197 -19.22 -5.35 -9.74
C HIS A 197 -20.58 -6.02 -9.56
N VAL A 198 -20.63 -7.12 -8.79
CA VAL A 198 -21.87 -7.90 -8.56
C VAL A 198 -22.59 -7.54 -7.26
N SER A 199 -22.20 -6.43 -6.62
CA SER A 199 -22.86 -5.95 -5.40
C SER A 199 -24.25 -5.38 -5.70
N GLU A 200 -25.19 -5.51 -4.75
CA GLU A 200 -26.53 -4.90 -4.85
C GLU A 200 -26.46 -3.39 -5.16
N ALA A 201 -25.50 -2.69 -4.54
CA ALA A 201 -25.27 -1.28 -4.81
C ALA A 201 -24.80 -0.99 -6.24
N SER A 202 -24.08 -1.92 -6.88
CA SER A 202 -23.70 -1.82 -8.29
C SER A 202 -24.93 -1.95 -9.18
N TYR A 203 -25.74 -3.00 -8.97
CA TYR A 203 -26.99 -3.20 -9.71
C TYR A 203 -27.94 -2.01 -9.59
N LYS A 204 -28.05 -1.43 -8.39
CA LYS A 204 -28.88 -0.25 -8.16
C LYS A 204 -28.44 0.94 -9.02
N ILE A 205 -27.14 1.24 -9.04
CA ILE A 205 -26.61 2.35 -9.84
C ILE A 205 -26.81 2.08 -11.33
N ILE A 206 -26.53 0.86 -11.79
CA ILE A 206 -26.68 0.51 -13.22
C ILE A 206 -28.13 0.61 -13.69
N ASN A 207 -29.11 0.24 -12.87
CA ASN A 207 -30.51 0.20 -13.29
C ASN A 207 -31.27 1.51 -13.01
N GLU A 208 -30.85 2.29 -12.01
CA GLU A 208 -31.58 3.49 -11.57
C GLU A 208 -30.87 4.79 -11.96
N GLU A 209 -29.56 4.78 -12.20
CA GLU A 209 -28.76 5.99 -12.42
C GLU A 209 -28.06 6.04 -13.80
N LEU A 210 -27.93 4.91 -14.50
CA LEU A 210 -27.34 4.82 -15.85
C LEU A 210 -28.43 4.50 -16.88
#